data_AF-A0A949T8Y6-F1
#
_entry.id   AF-A0A949T8Y6-F1
#
_cell.length_a   1.000
_cell.length_b   1.000
_cell.length_c   1.000
_cell.angle_alpha   90.00
_cell.angle_beta   90.00
_cell.angle_gamma   90.00
#
_symmetry.space_group_name_H-M   'P 1'
#
loop_
_entity.id
_entity.type
_entity.pdbx_description
1 polymer ?
#
loop_
_entity_poly.entity_id
_entity_poly.type
_entity_poly.pdbx_seq_one_letter_code
_entity_poly.pdbx_strand_id
1 'polypeptide(L)'
;PGSYVNSVTGNNIGQFPLIGTNMQRTGIFMGVIPTNDYMTTDTSNWIQDNEGPISNPAVTSTSEFVSGKVWSETGSGDYANSATGPNFNSGDIAREGYQVVMSSLTSAGAQAYKAQVESLPTDQQAAAAHQLFKDHPEFISATVTGKTDANGAYTLR
;
A
#
# COMPACT_ATOMS: atom_id res chain seq x y z
N PRO A 1 -14.89 -20.61 -12.62
CA PRO A 1 -13.47 -20.57 -13.07
C PRO A 1 -13.35 -21.18 -14.47
N GLY A 2 -12.96 -20.39 -15.48
CA GLY A 2 -12.68 -20.92 -16.83
C GLY A 2 -13.51 -20.39 -18.00
N SER A 3 -14.19 -19.24 -17.88
CA SER A 3 -14.77 -18.56 -19.04
C SER A 3 -14.13 -17.18 -19.22
N TYR A 4 -13.50 -16.93 -20.37
CA TYR A 4 -13.03 -15.61 -20.74
C TYR A 4 -14.25 -14.70 -20.96
N VAL A 5 -14.29 -13.56 -20.26
CA VAL A 5 -15.35 -12.55 -20.38
C VAL A 5 -14.93 -11.54 -21.45
N ASN A 6 -15.86 -11.10 -22.30
CA ASN A 6 -15.59 -10.11 -23.34
C ASN A 6 -15.26 -8.74 -22.70
N SER A 7 -14.29 -8.00 -23.26
CA SER A 7 -13.89 -6.65 -22.85
C SER A 7 -14.99 -5.58 -22.93
N VAL A 8 -16.12 -5.87 -23.59
CA VAL A 8 -17.26 -4.95 -23.74
C VAL A 8 -18.42 -5.38 -22.84
N THR A 9 -18.13 -5.58 -21.56
CA THR A 9 -19.14 -5.83 -20.53
C THR A 9 -19.03 -4.82 -19.40
N GLY A 10 -20.04 -4.73 -18.53
CA GLY A 10 -19.99 -3.91 -17.31
C GLY A 10 -19.21 -4.56 -16.16
N ASN A 11 -18.55 -5.70 -16.38
CA ASN A 11 -17.91 -6.50 -15.34
C ASN A 11 -16.53 -6.98 -15.81
N ASN A 12 -15.56 -6.06 -15.85
CA ASN A 12 -14.20 -6.28 -16.32
C ASN A 12 -13.19 -6.24 -15.14
N ILE A 13 -13.49 -6.96 -14.06
CA ILE A 13 -12.65 -6.97 -12.85
C ILE A 13 -11.25 -7.49 -13.21
N GLY A 14 -10.22 -6.64 -13.03
CA GLY A 14 -8.83 -6.96 -13.37
C GLY A 14 -8.50 -6.95 -14.87
N GLN A 15 -9.45 -6.57 -15.73
CA GLN A 15 -9.26 -6.44 -17.17
C GLN A 15 -9.19 -4.97 -17.59
N PHE A 16 -8.37 -4.69 -18.59
CA PHE A 16 -8.21 -3.36 -19.16
C PHE A 16 -8.83 -3.26 -20.56
N PRO A 17 -10.07 -2.74 -20.72
CA PRO A 17 -10.70 -2.60 -22.02
C PRO A 17 -10.17 -1.37 -22.77
N LEU A 18 -9.36 -1.60 -23.80
CA LEU A 18 -8.75 -0.57 -24.67
C LEU A 18 -9.74 0.17 -25.59
N ILE A 19 -11.00 -0.26 -25.66
CA ILE A 19 -11.98 0.27 -26.63
C ILE A 19 -12.73 1.45 -26.02
N GLY A 20 -12.56 2.64 -26.61
CA GLY A 20 -13.38 3.83 -26.31
C GLY A 20 -13.01 4.60 -25.04
N THR A 21 -11.97 4.19 -24.29
CA THR A 21 -11.57 4.84 -23.03
C THR A 21 -10.35 5.73 -23.24
N ASN A 22 -10.38 6.96 -22.74
CA ASN A 22 -9.23 7.85 -22.72
C ASN A 22 -8.22 7.38 -21.66
N MET A 23 -7.04 6.93 -22.11
CA MET A 23 -5.98 6.37 -21.25
C MET A 23 -5.06 7.44 -20.62
N GLN A 24 -5.56 8.64 -20.33
CA GLN A 24 -4.73 9.59 -19.62
C GLN A 24 -4.66 9.19 -18.13
N ARG A 25 -3.44 8.88 -17.66
CA ARG A 25 -3.05 8.76 -16.24
C ARG A 25 -3.29 7.40 -15.52
N THR A 26 -3.48 6.28 -16.21
CA THR A 26 -3.49 4.95 -15.56
C THR A 26 -2.08 4.41 -15.39
N GLY A 27 -1.64 4.19 -14.14
CA GLY A 27 -0.40 3.48 -13.81
C GLY A 27 -0.70 2.11 -13.24
N ILE A 28 -0.24 1.03 -13.90
CA ILE A 28 -0.24 -0.32 -13.34
C ILE A 28 1.16 -0.59 -12.83
N PHE A 29 1.31 -0.69 -11.51
CA PHE A 29 2.59 -0.98 -10.86
C PHE A 29 2.60 -2.44 -10.43
N MET A 30 3.43 -3.25 -11.07
CA MET A 30 3.70 -4.62 -10.65
C MET A 30 4.98 -4.63 -9.83
N GLY A 31 4.85 -4.82 -8.52
CA GLY A 31 5.97 -4.96 -7.60
C GLY A 31 6.37 -6.43 -7.42
N VAL A 32 7.66 -6.67 -7.19
CA VAL A 32 8.14 -7.97 -6.69
C VAL A 32 7.66 -8.10 -5.24
N ILE A 33 7.08 -9.25 -4.89
CA ILE A 33 6.82 -9.58 -3.48
C ILE A 33 8.18 -9.50 -2.78
N PRO A 34 8.40 -8.56 -1.83
CA PRO A 34 9.70 -8.40 -1.22
C PRO A 34 10.08 -9.74 -0.56
N THR A 35 11.09 -10.41 -1.09
CA THR A 35 11.77 -11.48 -0.38
C THR A 35 12.66 -10.78 0.64
N ASN A 36 12.38 -11.05 1.90
CA ASN A 36 12.62 -10.21 3.07
C ASN A 36 13.99 -9.51 3.19
N ASP A 37 14.01 -8.52 4.10
CA ASP A 37 15.16 -7.99 4.87
C ASP A 37 15.72 -6.60 4.48
N TYR A 38 15.18 -5.92 3.48
CA TYR A 38 15.70 -4.59 3.09
C TYR A 38 14.78 -3.41 3.42
N MET A 39 13.49 -3.62 3.63
CA MET A 39 12.53 -2.53 3.94
C MET A 39 12.14 -2.47 5.42
N THR A 40 12.72 -3.32 6.24
CA THR A 40 12.44 -3.40 7.67
C THR A 40 13.74 -3.43 8.45
N THR A 41 13.69 -2.91 9.67
CA THR A 41 14.69 -3.22 10.68
C THR A 41 14.65 -4.73 11.02
N ASP A 42 15.65 -5.20 11.76
CA ASP A 42 15.64 -6.55 12.32
C ASP A 42 14.32 -6.82 13.06
N THR A 43 13.68 -7.95 12.76
CA THR A 43 12.37 -8.35 13.33
C THR A 43 12.34 -8.36 14.86
N SER A 44 13.48 -8.58 15.52
CA SER A 44 13.61 -8.53 16.98
C SER A 44 13.45 -7.12 17.56
N ASN A 45 13.64 -6.08 16.73
CA ASN A 45 13.50 -4.68 17.11
C ASN A 45 12.15 -4.07 16.69
N TRP A 46 11.23 -4.86 16.10
CA TRP A 46 9.95 -4.33 15.65
C TRP A 46 9.09 -3.89 16.83
N ILE A 47 8.57 -2.68 16.72
CA ILE A 47 7.67 -2.07 17.70
C ILE A 47 6.27 -2.61 17.45
N GLN A 48 5.65 -3.21 18.47
CA GLN A 48 4.30 -3.75 18.40
C GLN A 48 3.30 -2.68 18.88
N ASP A 49 2.49 -2.13 17.98
CA ASP A 49 1.34 -1.30 18.34
C ASP A 49 0.13 -2.21 18.64
N ASN A 50 -0.30 -2.20 19.90
CA ASN A 50 -1.38 -3.03 20.42
C ASN A 50 -2.66 -2.25 20.78
N GLU A 51 -2.73 -0.93 20.58
CA GLU A 51 -3.94 -0.18 21.01
C GLU A 51 -5.09 -0.27 19.99
N GLY A 52 -4.83 -0.82 18.80
CA GLY A 52 -5.81 -0.91 17.73
C GLY A 52 -6.04 0.42 17.00
N PRO A 53 -7.03 0.46 16.09
CA PRO A 53 -7.24 1.61 15.23
C PRO A 53 -7.85 2.80 15.98
N ILE A 54 -7.35 4.00 15.67
CA ILE A 54 -7.98 5.26 16.04
C ILE A 54 -9.32 5.38 15.29
N SER A 55 -10.41 5.64 15.99
CA SER A 55 -11.76 5.64 15.39
C SER A 55 -12.00 6.72 14.33
N ASN A 56 -11.34 7.88 14.44
CA ASN A 56 -11.43 8.95 13.44
C ASN A 56 -10.06 9.62 13.25
N PRO A 57 -9.14 9.01 12.48
CA PRO A 57 -7.79 9.51 12.33
C PRO A 57 -7.72 10.87 11.62
N ALA A 58 -8.74 11.26 10.86
CA ALA A 58 -8.76 12.54 10.14
C ALA A 58 -8.87 13.77 11.07
N VAL A 59 -9.36 13.60 12.30
CA VAL A 59 -9.62 14.69 13.26
C VAL A 59 -9.05 14.41 14.66
N THR A 60 -8.14 13.43 14.76
CA THR A 60 -7.50 13.10 16.04
C THR A 60 -6.43 14.12 16.43
N SER A 61 -6.18 14.26 17.73
CA SER A 61 -5.05 15.02 18.27
C SER A 61 -3.78 14.18 18.43
N THR A 62 -3.87 12.85 18.21
CA THR A 62 -2.70 11.98 18.18
C THR A 62 -1.78 12.39 17.04
N SER A 63 -0.50 12.55 17.30
CA SER A 63 0.52 12.82 16.27
C SER A 63 1.26 11.56 15.87
N GLU A 64 2.03 11.64 14.77
CA GLU A 64 3.02 10.62 14.39
C GLU A 64 2.43 9.22 14.24
N PHE A 65 1.44 9.09 13.37
CA PHE A 65 0.81 7.80 13.10
C PHE A 65 0.47 7.62 11.62
N VAL A 66 0.32 6.37 11.22
CA VAL A 66 -0.28 5.98 9.95
C VAL A 66 -1.52 5.16 10.24
N SER A 67 -2.66 5.54 9.67
CA SER A 67 -3.91 4.77 9.78
C SER A 67 -4.45 4.45 8.40
N GLY A 68 -5.14 3.32 8.29
CA GLY A 68 -5.74 2.90 7.03
C GLY A 68 -6.70 1.73 7.21
N LYS A 69 -7.07 1.14 6.08
CA LYS A 69 -7.94 -0.03 6.02
C LYS A 69 -7.34 -1.06 5.05
N VAL A 70 -7.51 -2.33 5.37
CA VAL A 70 -7.20 -3.46 4.50
C VAL A 70 -8.49 -4.21 4.20
N TRP A 71 -8.74 -4.46 2.91
CA TRP A 71 -9.90 -5.20 2.44
C TRP A 71 -9.53 -6.02 1.20
N SER A 72 -10.42 -6.95 0.84
CA SER A 72 -10.38 -7.59 -0.48
C SER A 72 -11.50 -7.05 -1.35
N GLU A 73 -11.11 -6.61 -2.54
CA GLU A 73 -12.08 -6.18 -3.54
C GLU A 73 -12.91 -7.34 -4.07
N THR A 74 -14.20 -7.07 -4.16
CA THR A 74 -15.19 -7.99 -4.72
C THR A 74 -15.72 -7.49 -6.07
N GLY A 75 -15.35 -6.27 -6.47
CA GLY A 75 -15.87 -5.57 -7.65
C GLY A 75 -17.27 -4.99 -7.45
N SER A 76 -17.76 -4.94 -6.21
CA SER A 76 -19.06 -4.41 -5.85
C SER A 76 -18.98 -2.89 -5.71
N GLY A 77 -19.82 -2.13 -6.42
CA GLY A 77 -19.76 -0.66 -6.38
C GLY A 77 -18.69 -0.02 -7.28
N ASP A 78 -17.79 -0.83 -7.83
CA ASP A 78 -16.74 -0.39 -8.75
C ASP A 78 -17.25 -0.26 -10.20
N TYR A 79 -18.04 0.80 -10.45
CA TYR A 79 -18.46 1.15 -11.81
C TYR A 79 -17.44 2.09 -12.45
N ALA A 80 -16.61 1.61 -13.38
CA ALA A 80 -15.70 2.42 -14.22
C ALA A 80 -14.99 3.59 -13.50
N ASN A 81 -14.64 3.40 -12.23
CA ASN A 81 -13.94 4.36 -11.40
C ASN A 81 -12.44 4.26 -11.74
N SER A 82 -12.03 4.94 -12.81
CA SER A 82 -10.61 5.17 -13.08
C SER A 82 -10.09 6.47 -12.43
N ALA A 83 -10.99 7.32 -11.95
CA ALA A 83 -10.67 8.71 -11.56
C ALA A 83 -10.56 8.93 -10.04
N THR A 84 -11.23 8.13 -9.21
CA THR A 84 -11.25 8.31 -7.74
C THR A 84 -10.40 7.29 -6.97
N GLY A 85 -9.86 6.28 -7.67
CA GLY A 85 -9.03 5.23 -7.07
C GLY A 85 -9.85 4.19 -6.31
N PRO A 86 -9.20 3.15 -5.74
CA PRO A 86 -9.88 2.08 -5.01
C PRO A 86 -10.64 2.62 -3.80
N ASN A 87 -11.87 2.14 -3.59
CA ASN A 87 -12.70 2.53 -2.46
C ASN A 87 -13.32 1.29 -1.80
N PHE A 88 -13.44 1.30 -0.47
CA PHE A 88 -14.12 0.22 0.25
C PHE A 88 -15.63 0.36 0.10
N ASN A 89 -16.24 -0.53 -0.68
CA ASN A 89 -17.66 -0.56 -0.98
C ASN A 89 -18.42 -1.57 -0.11
N SER A 90 -19.75 -1.52 -0.16
CA SER A 90 -20.62 -2.38 0.68
C SER A 90 -20.50 -3.88 0.42
N GLY A 91 -19.96 -4.30 -0.73
CA GLY A 91 -19.69 -5.70 -1.02
C GLY A 91 -18.31 -6.18 -0.63
N ASP A 92 -17.39 -5.26 -0.29
CA ASP A 92 -16.01 -5.61 -0.04
C ASP A 92 -15.79 -6.22 1.33
N ILE A 93 -14.79 -7.09 1.40
CA ILE A 93 -14.53 -7.89 2.58
C ILE A 93 -13.41 -7.24 3.37
N ALA A 94 -13.77 -6.63 4.50
CA ALA A 94 -12.81 -6.18 5.50
C ALA A 94 -11.93 -7.36 5.94
N ARG A 95 -10.61 -7.13 6.01
CA ARG A 95 -9.65 -8.16 6.39
C ARG A 95 -9.24 -7.99 7.83
N GLU A 96 -9.85 -8.77 8.72
CA GLU A 96 -9.52 -8.82 10.14
C GLU A 96 -8.24 -9.61 10.40
N GLY A 97 -7.44 -9.15 11.38
CA GLY A 97 -6.28 -9.89 11.90
C GLY A 97 -5.05 -9.89 11.01
N TYR A 98 -5.07 -9.14 9.90
CA TYR A 98 -3.92 -9.01 9.01
C TYR A 98 -2.84 -8.19 9.69
N GLN A 99 -1.59 -8.66 9.58
CA GLN A 99 -0.44 -7.91 10.05
C GLN A 99 -0.12 -6.80 9.07
N VAL A 100 -0.04 -5.58 9.57
CA VAL A 100 0.46 -4.41 8.83
C VAL A 100 1.84 -4.08 9.38
N VAL A 101 2.79 -3.82 8.50
CA VAL A 101 4.17 -3.48 8.83
C VAL A 101 4.51 -2.18 8.14
N MET A 102 4.99 -1.20 8.89
CA MET A 102 5.40 0.10 8.38
C MET A 102 6.80 0.40 8.88
N SER A 103 7.66 0.85 7.97
CA SER A 103 8.97 1.36 8.31
C SER A 103 9.04 2.85 8.03
N SER A 104 9.63 3.60 8.96
CA SER A 104 9.94 5.01 8.79
C SER A 104 11.40 5.19 8.42
N LEU A 105 11.70 6.26 7.68
CA LEU A 105 13.07 6.63 7.35
C LEU A 105 13.60 7.66 8.34
N THR A 106 14.89 7.58 8.62
CA THR A 106 15.65 8.68 9.21
C THR A 106 15.62 9.90 8.26
N SER A 107 15.91 11.09 8.78
CA SER A 107 16.03 12.29 7.92
C SER A 107 17.10 12.13 6.84
N ALA A 108 18.21 11.44 7.13
CA ALA A 108 19.25 11.14 6.14
C ALA A 108 18.74 10.15 5.08
N GLY A 109 18.03 9.10 5.48
CA GLY A 109 17.40 8.14 4.58
C GLY A 109 16.38 8.78 3.65
N ALA A 110 15.53 9.65 4.17
CA ALA A 110 14.55 10.39 3.36
C ALA A 110 15.23 11.31 2.33
N GLN A 111 16.31 12.01 2.71
CA GLN A 111 17.09 12.84 1.80
C GLN A 111 17.78 11.99 0.71
N ALA A 112 18.36 10.85 1.09
CA ALA A 112 18.99 9.93 0.15
C ALA A 112 17.97 9.35 -0.84
N TYR A 113 16.80 8.93 -0.36
CA TYR A 113 15.71 8.43 -1.20
C TYR A 113 15.26 9.49 -2.21
N LYS A 114 15.05 10.72 -1.76
CA LYS A 114 14.68 11.83 -2.64
C LYS A 114 15.74 12.12 -3.72
N ALA A 115 17.02 12.07 -3.35
CA ALA A 115 18.10 12.34 -4.29
C ALA A 115 18.31 11.21 -5.31
N GLN A 116 18.25 9.96 -4.86
CA GLN A 116 18.71 8.79 -5.63
C GLN A 116 17.58 7.97 -6.24
N VAL A 117 16.35 8.07 -5.69
CA VAL A 117 15.20 7.28 -6.13
C VAL A 117 14.15 8.15 -6.78
N GLU A 118 13.64 9.18 -6.09
CA GLU A 118 12.51 10.00 -6.61
C GLU A 118 12.83 10.72 -7.92
N SER A 119 14.11 11.01 -8.17
CA SER A 119 14.59 11.66 -9.39
C SER A 119 14.59 10.74 -10.62
N LEU A 120 14.46 9.42 -10.42
CA LEU A 120 14.51 8.43 -11.48
C LEU A 120 13.14 8.25 -12.17
N PRO A 121 13.13 7.78 -13.43
CA PRO A 121 11.91 7.27 -14.07
C PRO A 121 11.18 6.25 -13.19
N THR A 122 9.85 6.29 -13.18
CA THR A 122 9.03 5.51 -12.23
C THR A 122 9.27 4.00 -12.31
N ASP A 123 9.58 3.47 -13.50
CA ASP A 123 9.91 2.06 -13.74
C ASP A 123 11.26 1.64 -13.14
N GLN A 124 12.13 2.59 -12.77
CA GLN A 124 13.43 2.35 -12.15
C GLN A 124 13.40 2.55 -10.62
N GLN A 125 12.41 3.26 -10.10
CA GLN A 125 12.36 3.65 -8.68
C GLN A 125 12.36 2.44 -7.73
N ALA A 126 11.60 1.39 -8.04
CA ALA A 126 11.54 0.21 -7.18
C ALA A 126 12.89 -0.50 -7.04
N ALA A 127 13.62 -0.64 -8.15
CA ALA A 127 14.95 -1.26 -8.15
C ALA A 127 15.98 -0.39 -7.40
N ALA A 128 15.94 0.93 -7.60
CA ALA A 128 16.81 1.86 -6.91
C ALA A 128 16.53 1.93 -5.40
N ALA A 129 15.26 1.96 -5.00
CA ALA A 129 14.85 1.89 -3.59
C ALA A 129 15.35 0.60 -2.92
N HIS A 130 15.22 -0.53 -3.62
CA HIS A 130 15.72 -1.80 -3.13
C HIS A 130 17.23 -1.78 -2.91
N GLN A 131 18.00 -1.30 -3.89
CA GLN A 131 19.44 -1.19 -3.75
C GLN A 131 19.84 -0.24 -2.60
N LEU A 132 19.20 0.93 -2.52
CA LEU A 132 19.49 1.94 -1.50
C LEU A 132 19.36 1.38 -0.08
N PHE A 133 18.23 0.76 0.24
CA PHE A 133 18.00 0.27 1.61
C PHE A 133 18.69 -1.06 1.91
N LYS A 134 19.08 -1.81 0.89
CA LYS A 134 19.97 -2.97 1.06
C LYS A 134 21.38 -2.54 1.44
N ASP A 135 21.89 -1.48 0.82
CA ASP A 135 23.23 -0.95 1.09
C ASP A 135 23.27 -0.10 2.37
N HIS A 136 22.15 0.53 2.72
CA HIS A 136 22.01 1.43 3.86
C HIS A 136 20.82 1.07 4.76
N PRO A 137 20.86 -0.08 5.45
CA PRO A 137 19.79 -0.46 6.38
C PRO A 137 19.62 0.54 7.53
N GLU A 138 20.66 1.30 7.90
CA GLU A 138 20.63 2.36 8.90
C GLU A 138 19.74 3.56 8.52
N PHE A 139 19.31 3.65 7.25
CA PHE A 139 18.36 4.66 6.82
C PHE A 139 16.94 4.42 7.30
N ILE A 140 16.62 3.20 7.72
CA ILE A 140 15.35 2.87 8.36
C ILE A 140 15.46 3.19 9.85
N SER A 141 14.63 4.12 10.32
CA SER A 141 14.64 4.56 11.73
C SER A 141 13.94 3.57 12.65
N ALA A 142 12.79 3.05 12.24
CA ALA A 142 11.99 2.13 13.02
C ALA A 142 11.09 1.30 12.10
N THR A 143 10.71 0.12 12.58
CA THR A 143 9.64 -0.68 12.00
C THR A 143 8.56 -0.92 13.05
N VAL A 144 7.35 -0.47 12.76
CA VAL A 144 6.16 -0.63 13.60
C VAL A 144 5.24 -1.65 12.94
N THR A 145 4.64 -2.51 13.74
CA THR A 145 3.65 -3.47 13.27
C THR A 145 2.44 -3.50 14.19
N GLY A 146 1.28 -3.80 13.59
CA GLY A 146 0.01 -3.92 14.28
C GLY A 146 -0.93 -4.80 13.46
N LYS A 147 -2.13 -5.05 13.99
CA LYS A 147 -3.14 -5.87 13.31
C LYS A 147 -4.37 -5.05 12.97
N THR A 148 -5.01 -5.43 11.88
CA THR A 148 -6.33 -4.90 11.53
C THR A 148 -7.43 -5.42 12.45
N ASP A 149 -8.38 -4.57 12.78
CA ASP A 149 -9.59 -4.94 13.53
C ASP A 149 -10.63 -5.66 12.64
N ALA A 150 -11.80 -5.98 13.20
CA ALA A 150 -12.92 -6.60 12.48
C ALA A 150 -13.43 -5.77 11.28
N ASN A 151 -13.16 -4.46 11.26
CA ASN A 151 -13.50 -3.57 10.16
C ASN A 151 -12.36 -3.44 9.13
N GLY A 152 -11.27 -4.19 9.31
CA GLY A 152 -10.06 -4.08 8.51
C GLY A 152 -9.23 -2.82 8.79
N ALA A 153 -9.59 -2.03 9.80
CA ALA A 153 -8.93 -0.78 10.13
C ALA A 153 -7.67 -1.03 10.97
N TYR A 154 -6.63 -0.22 10.76
CA TYR A 154 -5.40 -0.25 11.56
C TYR A 154 -4.91 1.17 11.85
N THR A 155 -4.11 1.28 12.91
CA THR A 155 -3.24 2.42 13.21
C THR A 155 -1.88 1.88 13.63
N LEU A 156 -0.81 2.53 13.19
CA LEU A 156 0.57 2.28 13.61
C LEU A 156 1.15 3.60 14.12
N ARG A 157 1.70 3.59 15.34
CA ARG A 157 2.35 4.72 16.03
C ARG A 157 3.75 4.35 16.47
#